data_AF-A0A7J4SBC0-F1
#
_entry.id   AF-A0A7J4SBC0-F1
#
_cell.length_a   1.000
_cell.length_b   1.000
_cell.length_c   1.000
_cell.angle_alpha   90.00
_cell.angle_beta   90.00
_cell.angle_gamma   90.00
#
_symmetry.space_group_name_H-M   'P 1'
#
loop_
_entity.id
_entity.type
_entity.pdbx_description
1 polymer ?
#
loop_
_entity_poly.entity_id
_entity_poly.type
_entity_poly.pdbx_seq_one_letter_code
_entity_poly.pdbx_strand_id
1 'polypeptide(L)'
;MSTQWTELRDRASIGTAIDWNLAVEDNFQGNLMTFGVGGILGELETLSPGFSMLLQPVELQELLATDYIDDGASGSRLGWDWRVLGTEKLGSTDMWKIVATNQDVQELCLGSASMTLLVEEGNPWATKQTVNVVISGSDSNRQGCSTTTKLLGDYVLPDGELTMTHTFQKSSLNRGSKGLEFGLSYDARPQANELSPSDSDLNNWGPNGEHMPDNSLIRTNNLEQAIDCLQYLQSSASGAVAAIDDGGYVWRAIDQQYGDNTQWNLSWIASDDIAGWVTFNVTGAPSQENCQFDQKGSYDETVSYNRDFIPRVLNISTIEESLLDSSRFPSLSSDQGLFTNAGAYHPETRVGYLVVVPGSGINTILTNIGDATDGACTVDMSREWTEDGWDKRFNLIADATDGRIIGWNYVKSA
;
A
#
# COMPACT_ATOMS: atom_id res chain seq x y z
N MET A 1 4.40 15.26 14.61
CA MET A 1 5.33 16.13 13.85
C MET A 1 5.65 15.40 12.57
N SER A 2 5.69 16.06 11.40
CA SER A 2 6.08 15.41 10.14
C SER A 2 7.53 15.74 9.81
N THR A 3 8.27 14.75 9.32
CA THR A 3 9.63 14.93 8.78
C THR A 3 9.66 14.36 7.37
N GLN A 4 10.02 15.21 6.41
CA GLN A 4 10.10 14.85 4.99
C GLN A 4 11.56 14.87 4.55
N TRP A 5 11.93 13.87 3.75
CA TRP A 5 13.23 13.82 3.10
C TRP A 5 13.02 13.99 1.60
N THR A 6 13.74 14.95 1.01
CA THR A 6 13.72 15.25 -0.42
C THR A 6 15.15 15.16 -0.93
N GLU A 7 15.40 14.36 -1.97
CA GLU A 7 16.74 14.27 -2.56
C GLU A 7 17.07 15.58 -3.29
N LEU A 8 18.27 16.11 -3.11
CA LEU A 8 18.65 17.43 -3.67
C LEU A 8 18.92 17.38 -5.20
N ARG A 9 18.80 16.21 -5.83
CA ARG A 9 19.00 15.98 -7.27
C ARG A 9 17.68 15.92 -8.05
N ASP A 10 16.60 15.44 -7.44
CA ASP A 10 15.27 15.33 -8.05
C ASP A 10 14.21 15.67 -6.99
N ARG A 11 13.18 16.47 -7.34
CA ARG A 11 12.18 16.96 -6.36
C ARG A 11 11.13 15.90 -5.98
N ALA A 12 11.51 14.63 -5.96
CA ALA A 12 10.67 13.54 -5.51
C ALA A 12 10.85 13.33 -4.00
N SER A 13 9.74 13.17 -3.26
CA SER A 13 9.79 12.73 -1.87
C SER A 13 10.33 11.30 -1.82
N ILE A 14 11.44 11.09 -1.10
CA ILE A 14 12.05 9.76 -0.95
C ILE A 14 11.44 8.97 0.22
N GLY A 15 10.80 9.67 1.16
CA GLY A 15 9.95 9.06 2.16
C GLY A 15 9.35 10.06 3.14
N THR A 16 8.23 9.68 3.72
CA THR A 16 7.46 10.49 4.68
C THR A 16 7.20 9.67 5.94
N ALA A 17 7.60 10.21 7.10
CA ALA A 17 7.35 9.62 8.41
C ALA A 17 6.43 10.52 9.25
N ILE A 18 5.39 9.93 9.84
CA ILE A 18 4.46 10.65 10.74
C ILE A 18 4.18 9.84 12.00
N ASP A 19 4.35 10.52 13.13
CA ASP A 19 3.79 10.11 14.41
C ASP A 19 2.49 10.87 14.68
N TRP A 20 1.42 10.13 14.99
CA TRP A 20 0.09 10.70 15.25
C TRP A 20 -0.51 10.16 16.55
N ASN A 21 -1.38 10.98 17.15
CA ASN A 21 -2.14 10.66 18.36
C ASN A 21 -3.51 11.32 18.24
N LEU A 22 -4.58 10.52 18.32
CA LEU A 22 -5.97 10.93 18.20
C LEU A 22 -6.71 10.46 19.46
N ALA A 23 -7.44 11.36 20.10
CA ALA A 23 -8.32 11.02 21.22
C ALA A 23 -9.76 11.24 20.75
N VAL A 24 -10.43 10.16 20.31
CA VAL A 24 -11.81 10.18 19.81
C VAL A 24 -12.54 8.97 20.39
N GLU A 25 -13.26 9.19 21.50
CA GLU A 25 -13.85 8.17 22.40
C GLU A 25 -12.82 7.20 23.02
N ASP A 26 -12.00 6.57 22.18
CA ASP A 26 -10.79 5.80 22.51
C ASP A 26 -9.52 6.61 22.22
N ASN A 27 -8.37 6.16 22.74
CA ASN A 27 -7.09 6.76 22.40
C ASN A 27 -6.42 5.95 21.29
N PHE A 28 -6.07 6.60 20.19
CA PHE A 28 -5.37 6.01 19.06
C PHE A 28 -4.00 6.67 18.88
N GLN A 29 -2.96 5.87 18.69
CA GLN A 29 -1.61 6.36 18.42
C GLN A 29 -0.98 5.51 17.34
N GLY A 30 -0.13 6.10 16.50
CA GLY A 30 0.52 5.33 15.45
C GLY A 30 1.70 6.02 14.81
N ASN A 31 2.45 5.23 14.05
CA ASN A 31 3.52 5.67 13.18
C ASN A 31 3.26 5.16 11.76
N LEU A 32 3.43 6.03 10.78
CA LEU A 32 3.36 5.67 9.37
C LEU A 32 4.67 6.05 8.68
N MET A 33 5.16 5.16 7.82
CA MET A 33 6.25 5.42 6.89
C MET A 33 5.88 5.01 5.47
N THR A 34 6.19 5.86 4.50
CA THR A 34 6.06 5.56 3.07
C THR A 34 7.33 5.98 2.32
N PHE A 35 7.69 5.27 1.25
CA PHE A 35 8.86 5.56 0.39
C PHE A 35 8.40 5.78 -1.06
N GLY A 36 8.72 6.94 -1.65
CA GLY A 36 8.43 7.22 -3.06
C GLY A 36 6.95 7.39 -3.42
N VAL A 37 6.04 7.22 -2.46
CA VAL A 37 4.61 7.53 -2.52
C VAL A 37 4.37 8.59 -1.44
N GLY A 38 3.69 9.68 -1.76
CA GLY A 38 3.45 10.74 -0.78
C GLY A 38 2.53 10.24 0.32
N GLY A 39 2.68 10.75 1.55
CA GLY A 39 1.57 11.02 2.47
C GLY A 39 0.94 9.91 3.32
N ILE A 40 0.12 10.37 4.28
CA ILE A 40 -0.25 9.70 5.56
C ILE A 40 -1.32 8.62 5.39
N LEU A 41 -1.63 8.25 4.16
CA LEU A 41 -2.82 7.45 3.84
C LEU A 41 -2.48 6.16 3.11
N GLY A 42 -1.18 5.82 3.03
CA GLY A 42 -0.70 4.52 2.56
C GLY A 42 -1.31 4.16 1.20
N GLU A 43 -2.07 3.06 1.17
CA GLU A 43 -2.78 2.52 0.00
C GLU A 43 -3.75 3.51 -0.67
N LEU A 44 -4.18 4.57 0.02
CA LEU A 44 -5.06 5.60 -0.55
C LEU A 44 -4.33 6.56 -1.51
N GLU A 45 -3.01 6.71 -1.38
CA GLU A 45 -2.17 7.47 -2.32
C GLU A 45 -1.85 6.65 -3.56
N THR A 46 -1.83 5.32 -3.40
CA THR A 46 -1.80 4.35 -4.50
C THR A 46 -3.09 4.43 -5.33
N LEU A 47 -4.21 4.78 -4.69
CA LEU A 47 -5.53 4.98 -5.32
C LEU A 47 -5.69 6.38 -5.94
N SER A 48 -5.10 7.42 -5.34
CA SER A 48 -5.13 8.80 -5.83
C SER A 48 -3.77 9.49 -5.61
N PRO A 49 -2.95 9.67 -6.66
CA PRO A 49 -1.71 10.42 -6.56
C PRO A 49 -2.01 11.83 -6.02
N GLY A 50 -1.33 12.30 -4.97
CA GLY A 50 -1.48 13.68 -4.47
C GLY A 50 -2.37 13.80 -3.23
N PHE A 51 -2.83 12.70 -2.65
CA PHE A 51 -3.51 12.70 -1.35
C PHE A 51 -2.64 13.30 -0.23
N SER A 52 -1.32 13.37 -0.45
CA SER A 52 -0.35 13.74 0.58
C SER A 52 -0.42 15.20 0.89
N MET A 53 -0.87 15.98 -0.10
CA MET A 53 -1.24 17.37 -0.01
C MET A 53 -2.26 17.64 1.10
N LEU A 54 -3.06 16.64 1.48
CA LEU A 54 -4.04 16.81 2.56
C LEU A 54 -3.41 16.90 3.92
N LEU A 55 -2.15 16.51 4.08
CA LEU A 55 -1.59 16.20 5.39
C LEU A 55 -0.27 16.90 5.65
N GLN A 56 0.19 17.66 4.67
CA GLN A 56 1.31 18.56 4.75
C GLN A 56 0.96 19.88 4.08
N PRO A 57 1.68 20.98 4.39
CA PRO A 57 1.52 22.23 3.67
C PRO A 57 1.78 22.05 2.16
N VAL A 58 0.79 22.40 1.34
CA VAL A 58 0.89 22.26 -0.12
C VAL A 58 1.94 23.20 -0.70
N GLU A 59 2.86 22.62 -1.48
CA GLU A 59 3.70 23.35 -2.42
C GLU A 59 2.86 23.75 -3.63
N LEU A 60 2.79 25.06 -3.89
CA LEU A 60 1.94 25.59 -4.96
C LEU A 60 2.33 25.03 -6.33
N GLN A 61 3.61 24.79 -6.55
CA GLN A 61 4.11 24.20 -7.80
C GLN A 61 3.66 22.75 -7.98
N GLU A 62 3.43 22.03 -6.88
CA GLU A 62 2.98 20.63 -6.92
C GLU A 62 1.52 20.53 -7.37
N LEU A 63 0.67 21.44 -6.90
CA LEU A 63 -0.75 21.53 -7.27
C LEU A 63 -0.98 22.26 -8.60
N LEU A 64 -0.30 23.39 -8.80
CA LEU A 64 -0.57 24.33 -9.90
C LEU A 64 0.42 24.21 -11.06
N ALA A 65 1.44 23.35 -10.96
CA ALA A 65 2.49 23.24 -11.98
C ALA A 65 3.17 24.61 -12.24
N THR A 66 3.04 25.10 -13.46
CA THR A 66 3.51 26.42 -13.92
C THR A 66 2.35 27.38 -14.20
N ASP A 67 1.12 27.02 -13.80
CA ASP A 67 -0.06 27.82 -14.08
C ASP A 67 -0.08 29.10 -13.24
N TYR A 68 -0.52 30.19 -13.87
CA TYR A 68 -0.64 31.47 -13.21
C TYR A 68 -1.88 31.50 -12.31
N ILE A 69 -1.72 32.04 -11.11
CA ILE A 69 -2.83 32.32 -10.20
C ILE A 69 -3.46 33.65 -10.62
N ASP A 70 -4.63 33.57 -11.27
CA ASP A 70 -5.43 34.72 -11.67
C ASP A 70 -6.93 34.43 -11.42
N ASP A 71 -7.76 35.46 -11.41
CA ASP A 71 -9.19 35.33 -11.12
C ASP A 71 -9.89 34.38 -12.12
N GLY A 72 -10.56 33.37 -11.58
CA GLY A 72 -11.22 32.32 -12.37
C GLY A 72 -10.30 31.28 -13.02
N ALA A 73 -8.98 31.32 -12.76
CA ALA A 73 -8.07 30.27 -13.23
C ALA A 73 -8.42 28.91 -12.60
N SER A 74 -8.26 27.83 -13.37
CA SER A 74 -8.52 26.46 -12.91
C SER A 74 -7.63 25.47 -13.64
N GLY A 75 -7.40 24.32 -13.02
CA GLY A 75 -6.63 23.22 -13.61
C GLY A 75 -6.88 21.91 -12.88
N SER A 76 -6.26 20.85 -13.38
CA SER A 76 -6.31 19.51 -12.79
C SER A 76 -4.92 18.91 -12.76
N ARG A 77 -4.50 18.37 -11.61
CA ARG A 77 -3.19 17.76 -11.42
C ARG A 77 -3.18 16.84 -10.22
N LEU A 78 -2.58 15.66 -10.36
CA LEU A 78 -2.47 14.66 -9.28
C LEU A 78 -3.85 14.42 -8.62
N GLY A 79 -4.87 14.07 -9.41
CA GLY A 79 -6.23 13.83 -8.91
C GLY A 79 -6.97 15.06 -8.34
N TRP A 80 -6.33 16.24 -8.27
CA TRP A 80 -6.92 17.47 -7.73
C TRP A 80 -7.36 18.43 -8.82
N ASP A 81 -8.67 18.69 -8.86
CA ASP A 81 -9.24 19.81 -9.60
C ASP A 81 -9.20 21.05 -8.73
N TRP A 82 -8.51 22.09 -9.19
CA TRP A 82 -8.36 23.34 -8.47
C TRP A 82 -8.95 24.52 -9.24
N ARG A 83 -9.41 25.52 -8.49
CA ARG A 83 -9.90 26.80 -9.04
C ARG A 83 -9.61 27.97 -8.12
N VAL A 84 -9.28 29.11 -8.70
CA VAL A 84 -9.12 30.40 -8.03
C VAL A 84 -10.49 31.06 -7.90
N LEU A 85 -10.87 31.42 -6.67
CA LEU A 85 -12.14 32.06 -6.34
C LEU A 85 -12.04 33.58 -6.19
N GLY A 86 -10.86 34.15 -6.43
CA GLY A 86 -10.53 35.55 -6.21
C GLY A 86 -9.69 35.75 -4.94
N THR A 87 -9.79 36.94 -4.34
CA THR A 87 -8.96 37.33 -3.20
C THR A 87 -9.73 37.38 -1.88
N GLU A 88 -9.05 37.02 -0.79
CA GLU A 88 -9.55 37.06 0.59
C GLU A 88 -8.50 37.68 1.52
N LYS A 89 -8.92 38.45 2.53
CA LYS A 89 -7.99 39.05 3.49
C LYS A 89 -7.64 38.08 4.62
N LEU A 90 -6.34 37.89 4.84
CA LEU A 90 -5.81 37.25 6.05
C LEU A 90 -5.02 38.29 6.86
N GLY A 91 -5.64 38.82 7.91
CA GLY A 91 -5.09 39.96 8.64
C GLY A 91 -5.11 41.23 7.78
N SER A 92 -3.94 41.76 7.42
CA SER A 92 -3.79 42.94 6.55
C SER A 92 -3.38 42.61 5.10
N THR A 93 -3.11 41.34 4.79
CA THR A 93 -2.60 40.90 3.48
C THR A 93 -3.75 40.36 2.64
N ASP A 94 -3.81 40.76 1.37
CA ASP A 94 -4.71 40.18 0.38
C ASP A 94 -4.11 38.88 -0.14
N MET A 95 -4.88 37.79 -0.05
CA MET A 95 -4.47 36.43 -0.39
C MET A 95 -5.30 35.93 -1.56
N TRP A 96 -4.73 35.15 -2.47
CA TRP A 96 -5.50 34.38 -3.43
C TRP A 96 -6.15 33.18 -2.75
N LYS A 97 -7.46 33.02 -2.97
CA LYS A 97 -8.22 31.88 -2.47
C LYS A 97 -8.34 30.82 -3.55
N ILE A 98 -7.75 29.67 -3.30
CA ILE A 98 -7.82 28.51 -4.19
C ILE A 98 -8.61 27.42 -3.48
N VAL A 99 -9.54 26.78 -4.19
CA VAL A 99 -10.22 25.58 -3.70
C VAL A 99 -9.83 24.44 -4.61
N ALA A 100 -9.43 23.33 -4.01
CA ALA A 100 -9.13 22.09 -4.72
C ALA A 100 -9.99 20.94 -4.19
N THR A 101 -10.46 20.08 -5.09
CA THR A 101 -11.25 18.88 -4.79
C THR A 101 -10.62 17.67 -5.45
N ASN A 102 -10.52 16.57 -4.73
CA ASN A 102 -9.95 15.33 -5.26
C ASN A 102 -11.04 14.53 -5.99
N GLN A 103 -10.84 14.31 -7.28
CA GLN A 103 -11.79 13.63 -8.15
C GLN A 103 -11.75 12.11 -7.94
N ASP A 104 -10.56 11.55 -7.73
CA ASP A 104 -10.36 10.11 -7.57
C ASP A 104 -11.14 9.55 -6.36
N VAL A 105 -11.16 10.26 -5.22
CA VAL A 105 -11.96 9.87 -4.04
C VAL A 105 -13.45 9.83 -4.33
N GLN A 106 -13.93 10.72 -5.20
CA GLN A 106 -15.33 10.70 -5.63
C GLN A 106 -15.59 9.55 -6.60
N GLU A 107 -14.71 9.33 -7.58
CA GLU A 107 -14.85 8.27 -8.58
C GLU A 107 -14.72 6.86 -7.99
N LEU A 108 -13.86 6.70 -6.99
CA LEU A 108 -13.69 5.47 -6.22
C LEU A 108 -14.73 5.31 -5.11
N CYS A 109 -15.73 6.21 -5.02
CA CYS A 109 -16.77 6.14 -4.00
C CYS A 109 -16.26 6.02 -2.55
N LEU A 110 -15.09 6.58 -2.29
CA LEU A 110 -14.48 6.53 -0.96
C LEU A 110 -15.02 7.67 -0.10
N GLY A 111 -15.50 8.77 -0.70
CA GLY A 111 -16.17 9.86 0.00
C GLY A 111 -15.90 11.20 -0.66
N SER A 112 -15.32 12.15 0.07
CA SER A 112 -14.91 13.46 -0.46
C SER A 112 -13.63 13.96 0.20
N ALA A 113 -12.75 14.55 -0.60
CA ALA A 113 -11.59 15.26 -0.10
C ALA A 113 -11.48 16.64 -0.76
N SER A 114 -11.30 17.67 0.06
CA SER A 114 -11.22 19.06 -0.39
C SER A 114 -10.22 19.84 0.45
N MET A 115 -9.59 20.83 -0.18
CA MET A 115 -8.75 21.79 0.50
C MET A 115 -9.02 23.21 0.02
N THR A 116 -8.85 24.16 0.93
CA THR A 116 -8.88 25.59 0.63
C THR A 116 -7.52 26.19 0.99
N LEU A 117 -6.89 26.84 0.03
CA LEU A 117 -5.58 27.46 0.17
C LEU A 117 -5.74 28.99 0.13
N LEU A 118 -5.08 29.68 1.05
CA LEU A 118 -4.81 31.11 0.99
C LEU A 118 -3.34 31.32 0.68
N VAL A 119 -3.09 31.99 -0.43
CA VAL A 119 -1.77 32.07 -1.05
C VAL A 119 -1.36 33.53 -1.22
N GLU A 120 -0.11 33.85 -0.91
CA GLU A 120 0.45 35.19 -1.15
C GLU A 120 1.65 35.13 -2.09
N GLU A 121 1.93 36.27 -2.72
CA GLU A 121 3.08 36.41 -3.58
C GLU A 121 4.39 36.16 -2.83
N GLY A 122 5.32 35.45 -3.48
CA GLY A 122 6.62 35.18 -2.89
C GLY A 122 6.60 34.16 -1.75
N ASN A 123 5.53 33.38 -1.60
CA ASN A 123 5.54 32.18 -0.76
C ASN A 123 5.36 30.94 -1.66
N PRO A 124 6.32 29.99 -1.70
CA PRO A 124 6.15 28.79 -2.52
C PRO A 124 5.16 27.78 -1.92
N TRP A 125 4.75 27.97 -0.66
CA TRP A 125 3.72 27.18 0.02
C TRP A 125 2.45 27.98 0.26
N ALA A 126 1.33 27.30 0.52
CA ALA A 126 0.13 27.95 1.03
C ALA A 126 0.41 28.63 2.40
N THR A 127 0.00 29.89 2.54
CA THR A 127 0.13 30.63 3.80
C THR A 127 -0.88 30.15 4.83
N LYS A 128 -2.06 29.73 4.37
CA LYS A 128 -3.02 28.97 5.15
C LYS A 128 -3.63 27.90 4.26
N GLN A 129 -3.81 26.71 4.80
CA GLN A 129 -4.44 25.59 4.14
C GLN A 129 -5.45 25.00 5.12
N THR A 130 -6.69 24.86 4.68
CA THR A 130 -7.75 24.18 5.43
C THR A 130 -8.15 22.94 4.66
N VAL A 131 -8.13 21.79 5.34
CA VAL A 131 -8.38 20.48 4.75
C VAL A 131 -9.65 19.90 5.34
N ASN A 132 -10.51 19.37 4.49
CA ASN A 132 -11.71 18.62 4.87
C ASN A 132 -11.76 17.32 4.08
N VAL A 133 -11.72 16.20 4.78
CA VAL A 133 -11.75 14.86 4.21
C VAL A 133 -12.80 14.05 4.95
N VAL A 134 -13.63 13.35 4.19
CA VAL A 134 -14.59 12.37 4.67
C VAL A 134 -14.40 11.14 3.81
N ILE A 135 -14.04 10.02 4.43
CA ILE A 135 -13.89 8.73 3.78
C ILE A 135 -14.74 7.72 4.52
N SER A 136 -15.57 6.96 3.81
CA SER A 136 -16.49 6.01 4.43
C SER A 136 -16.42 4.64 3.74
N GLY A 137 -16.33 3.61 4.58
CA GLY A 137 -16.54 2.20 4.25
C GLY A 137 -18.00 1.84 3.97
N SER A 138 -18.95 2.67 4.40
CA SER A 138 -20.36 2.27 4.51
C SER A 138 -21.09 2.13 3.17
N ASP A 139 -21.83 1.03 3.02
CA ASP A 139 -22.62 0.69 1.83
C ASP A 139 -23.69 1.74 1.48
N SER A 140 -24.16 2.52 2.45
CA SER A 140 -25.20 3.55 2.29
C SER A 140 -24.78 4.69 1.35
N ASN A 141 -23.49 4.99 1.26
CA ASN A 141 -22.94 5.98 0.33
C ASN A 141 -22.42 5.38 -0.98
N ARG A 142 -22.52 4.05 -1.16
CA ARG A 142 -21.91 3.29 -2.26
C ARG A 142 -22.93 2.59 -3.18
N GLN A 143 -24.19 3.02 -3.19
CA GLN A 143 -25.27 2.38 -3.97
C GLN A 143 -25.08 2.39 -5.51
N GLY A 144 -24.13 3.18 -6.04
CA GLY A 144 -23.82 3.26 -7.48
C GLY A 144 -22.43 2.76 -7.87
N CYS A 145 -21.70 2.15 -6.95
CA CYS A 145 -20.26 1.86 -7.10
C CYS A 145 -20.04 0.39 -7.45
N SER A 146 -19.04 0.12 -8.29
CA SER A 146 -18.72 -1.25 -8.73
C SER A 146 -18.26 -2.12 -7.55
N THR A 147 -18.55 -3.41 -7.56
CA THR A 147 -18.22 -4.34 -6.47
C THR A 147 -16.72 -4.41 -6.20
N THR A 148 -15.88 -4.29 -7.23
CA THR A 148 -14.42 -4.26 -7.08
C THR A 148 -13.96 -3.02 -6.30
N THR A 149 -14.58 -1.87 -6.53
CA THR A 149 -14.32 -0.65 -5.75
C THR A 149 -14.71 -0.81 -4.28
N LYS A 150 -15.77 -1.59 -3.99
CA LYS A 150 -16.19 -1.90 -2.62
C LYS A 150 -15.21 -2.84 -1.92
N LEU A 151 -14.75 -3.88 -2.61
CA LEU A 151 -13.77 -4.86 -2.11
C LEU A 151 -12.42 -4.21 -1.79
N LEU A 152 -12.02 -3.20 -2.58
CA LEU A 152 -10.86 -2.34 -2.28
C LEU A 152 -11.09 -1.43 -1.08
N GLY A 153 -12.29 -0.84 -0.99
CA GLY A 153 -12.69 -0.05 0.18
C GLY A 153 -12.65 -0.86 1.48
N ASP A 154 -13.01 -2.14 1.45
CA ASP A 154 -13.06 -3.02 2.62
C ASP A 154 -11.67 -3.58 3.01
N TYR A 155 -10.70 -3.54 2.11
CA TYR A 155 -9.29 -3.91 2.37
C TYR A 155 -8.46 -2.72 2.88
N VAL A 156 -8.65 -1.55 2.26
CA VAL A 156 -7.87 -0.32 2.50
C VAL A 156 -8.41 0.46 3.70
N LEU A 157 -9.73 0.46 3.90
CA LEU A 157 -10.38 1.30 4.91
C LEU A 157 -10.73 0.47 6.15
N PRO A 158 -10.52 1.02 7.35
CA PRO A 158 -11.05 0.41 8.56
C PRO A 158 -12.58 0.39 8.53
N ASP A 159 -13.19 -0.57 9.24
CA ASP A 159 -14.63 -0.56 9.48
C ASP A 159 -15.06 0.78 10.11
N GLY A 160 -15.79 1.61 9.35
CA GLY A 160 -16.31 2.89 9.83
C GLY A 160 -16.17 4.08 8.86
N GLU A 161 -16.18 5.28 9.43
CA GLU A 161 -16.04 6.56 8.72
C GLU A 161 -14.84 7.34 9.28
N LEU A 162 -13.90 7.68 8.40
CA LEU A 162 -12.78 8.56 8.69
C LEU A 162 -13.15 9.98 8.30
N THR A 163 -13.29 10.86 9.29
CA THR A 163 -13.40 12.30 9.07
C THR A 163 -12.14 13.00 9.55
N MET A 164 -11.47 13.74 8.67
CA MET A 164 -10.32 14.57 9.00
C MET A 164 -10.60 16.03 8.66
N THR A 165 -10.46 16.90 9.65
CA THR A 165 -10.52 18.36 9.47
C THR A 165 -9.35 18.99 10.20
N HIS A 166 -8.48 19.68 9.48
CA HIS A 166 -7.37 20.41 10.09
C HIS A 166 -6.96 21.64 9.28
N THR A 167 -6.06 22.43 9.85
CA THR A 167 -5.56 23.65 9.21
C THR A 167 -4.05 23.80 9.44
N PHE A 168 -3.30 23.97 8.35
CA PHE A 168 -1.93 24.46 8.39
C PHE A 168 -1.94 25.97 8.24
N GLN A 169 -1.16 26.67 9.06
CA GLN A 169 -0.98 28.10 8.93
C GLN A 169 0.47 28.47 9.16
N LYS A 170 1.02 29.25 8.24
CA LYS A 170 2.40 29.73 8.30
C LYS A 170 2.60 30.60 9.54
N SER A 171 3.59 30.26 10.35
CA SER A 171 4.03 31.06 11.49
C SER A 171 5.14 32.04 11.10
N SER A 172 6.15 31.59 10.35
CA SER A 172 7.27 32.40 9.86
C SER A 172 7.85 31.82 8.57
N LEU A 173 8.60 32.62 7.80
CA LEU A 173 9.31 32.20 6.59
C LEU A 173 10.72 32.77 6.61
N ASN A 174 11.73 31.89 6.60
CA ASN A 174 13.13 32.26 6.49
C ASN A 174 13.70 31.69 5.19
N ARG A 175 14.22 32.55 4.32
CA ARG A 175 14.85 32.13 3.06
C ARG A 175 16.35 31.96 3.26
N GLY A 176 16.90 30.85 2.76
CA GLY A 176 18.34 30.64 2.71
C GLY A 176 19.03 31.66 1.78
N SER A 177 20.29 31.97 2.08
CA SER A 177 21.11 32.91 1.29
C SER A 177 21.94 32.24 0.19
N LYS A 178 22.03 30.91 0.19
CA LYS A 178 22.75 30.12 -0.81
C LYS A 178 21.75 29.54 -1.81
N GLY A 179 21.96 29.79 -3.10
CA GLY A 179 21.23 29.07 -4.15
C GLY A 179 21.55 27.57 -4.08
N LEU A 180 20.52 26.74 -4.14
CA LEU A 180 20.67 25.29 -4.26
C LEU A 180 21.13 24.95 -5.68
N GLU A 181 22.30 24.32 -5.79
CA GLU A 181 22.78 23.75 -7.04
C GLU A 181 22.13 22.37 -7.22
N PHE A 182 21.09 22.31 -8.05
CA PHE A 182 20.47 21.04 -8.45
C PHE A 182 21.45 20.24 -9.34
N GLY A 183 21.58 18.93 -9.10
CA GLY A 183 22.31 18.01 -9.98
C GLY A 183 23.67 17.49 -9.51
N LEU A 184 24.12 17.80 -8.29
CA LEU A 184 25.36 17.23 -7.75
C LEU A 184 25.12 15.81 -7.20
N SER A 185 25.86 14.84 -7.74
CA SER A 185 25.90 13.44 -7.28
C SER A 185 26.87 13.30 -6.10
N TYR A 186 26.50 12.57 -5.05
CA TYR A 186 27.42 12.18 -3.99
C TYR A 186 28.07 10.83 -4.34
N ASP A 187 29.39 10.71 -4.13
CA ASP A 187 30.18 9.51 -4.50
C ASP A 187 29.79 8.22 -3.74
N ALA A 188 28.90 8.32 -2.74
CA ALA A 188 28.39 7.20 -1.95
C ALA A 188 26.94 6.77 -2.33
N ARG A 189 26.42 7.26 -3.46
CA ARG A 189 25.06 6.94 -3.93
C ARG A 189 25.06 5.60 -4.67
N PRO A 190 24.30 4.58 -4.21
CA PRO A 190 24.01 3.41 -5.02
C PRO A 190 23.25 3.86 -6.28
N GLN A 191 23.71 3.46 -7.46
CA GLN A 191 22.97 3.73 -8.70
C GLN A 191 21.64 2.95 -8.69
N ALA A 192 20.62 3.40 -9.44
CA ALA A 192 19.32 2.71 -9.46
C ALA A 192 19.45 1.22 -9.85
N ASN A 193 20.39 0.90 -10.74
CA ASN A 193 20.73 -0.47 -11.13
C ASN A 193 21.61 -1.24 -10.12
N GLU A 194 22.11 -0.59 -9.06
CA GLU A 194 22.82 -1.26 -7.95
C GLU A 194 21.84 -1.67 -6.83
N LEU A 195 20.61 -1.15 -6.84
CA LEU A 195 19.56 -1.50 -5.88
C LEU A 195 18.45 -2.35 -6.50
N SER A 196 18.21 -2.24 -7.80
CA SER A 196 17.32 -3.16 -8.50
C SER A 196 17.93 -4.57 -8.53
N PRO A 197 17.16 -5.62 -8.26
CA PRO A 197 17.64 -6.98 -8.39
C PRO A 197 18.12 -7.25 -9.81
N SER A 198 19.11 -8.11 -9.95
CA SER A 198 19.58 -8.52 -11.27
C SER A 198 18.52 -9.41 -11.93
N ASP A 199 18.52 -9.47 -13.26
CA ASP A 199 17.62 -10.35 -14.00
C ASP A 199 17.72 -11.82 -13.55
N SER A 200 18.89 -12.26 -13.08
CA SER A 200 19.10 -13.61 -12.55
C SER A 200 18.44 -13.86 -11.20
N ASP A 201 18.11 -12.81 -10.44
CA ASP A 201 17.44 -12.92 -9.14
C ASP A 201 15.91 -13.04 -9.31
N LEU A 202 15.39 -12.66 -10.48
CA LEU A 202 13.96 -12.64 -10.78
C LEU A 202 13.47 -13.94 -11.40
N ASN A 203 12.37 -14.45 -10.88
CA ASN A 203 11.74 -15.71 -11.26
C ASN A 203 10.60 -15.44 -12.23
N ASN A 204 10.69 -16.04 -13.42
CA ASN A 204 9.65 -15.98 -14.44
C ASN A 204 8.64 -17.12 -14.25
N TRP A 205 7.88 -17.07 -13.15
CA TRP A 205 6.94 -18.13 -12.81
C TRP A 205 5.61 -18.00 -13.56
N GLY A 206 5.19 -16.80 -13.99
CA GLY A 206 3.91 -16.57 -14.68
C GLY A 206 3.53 -17.61 -15.76
N PRO A 207 4.41 -17.92 -16.73
CA PRO A 207 4.10 -18.84 -17.81
C PRO A 207 3.80 -20.29 -17.41
N ASN A 208 4.42 -20.82 -16.34
CA ASN A 208 4.34 -22.26 -16.02
C ASN A 208 4.23 -22.57 -14.51
N GLY A 209 4.36 -21.59 -13.64
CA GLY A 209 4.36 -21.74 -12.19
C GLY A 209 2.95 -21.72 -11.62
N GLU A 210 2.75 -22.40 -10.51
CA GLU A 210 1.44 -22.51 -9.86
C GLU A 210 1.22 -21.37 -8.87
N HIS A 211 2.29 -20.76 -8.37
CA HIS A 211 2.28 -19.72 -7.36
C HIS A 211 3.57 -18.89 -7.42
N MET A 212 3.57 -17.73 -6.74
CA MET A 212 4.80 -16.97 -6.50
C MET A 212 5.81 -17.82 -5.71
N PRO A 213 7.08 -17.90 -6.13
CA PRO A 213 8.10 -18.62 -5.39
C PRO A 213 8.31 -18.02 -3.99
N ASP A 214 8.23 -18.85 -2.97
CA ASP A 214 8.35 -18.45 -1.58
C ASP A 214 9.77 -18.73 -1.09
N ASN A 215 10.18 -20.00 -1.03
CA ASN A 215 11.51 -20.42 -0.59
C ASN A 215 11.94 -19.86 0.80
N SER A 216 10.99 -19.42 1.62
CA SER A 216 11.25 -18.92 2.98
C SER A 216 12.10 -19.88 3.79
N LEU A 217 13.11 -19.33 4.47
CA LEU A 217 13.98 -20.05 5.41
C LEU A 217 13.63 -19.77 6.88
N ILE A 218 12.78 -18.78 7.13
CA ILE A 218 12.41 -18.34 8.49
C ILE A 218 11.03 -18.85 8.93
N ARG A 219 10.17 -19.27 7.97
CA ARG A 219 8.87 -19.90 8.23
C ARG A 219 8.97 -21.42 8.13
N THR A 220 8.31 -22.10 9.07
CA THR A 220 8.36 -23.57 9.20
C THR A 220 7.64 -24.30 8.06
N ASN A 221 6.46 -23.83 7.67
CA ASN A 221 5.66 -24.42 6.59
C ASN A 221 5.42 -23.37 5.49
N ASN A 222 6.28 -23.36 4.48
CA ASN A 222 6.24 -22.38 3.40
C ASN A 222 5.15 -22.70 2.35
N LEU A 223 5.00 -21.81 1.37
CA LEU A 223 3.96 -21.95 0.35
C LEU A 223 4.17 -23.18 -0.54
N GLU A 224 5.42 -23.56 -0.88
CA GLU A 224 5.67 -24.77 -1.65
C GLU A 224 5.10 -26.01 -0.94
N GLN A 225 5.31 -26.12 0.37
CA GLN A 225 4.74 -27.22 1.18
C GLN A 225 3.21 -27.15 1.25
N ALA A 226 2.64 -25.94 1.27
CA ALA A 226 1.19 -25.77 1.24
C ALA A 226 0.58 -26.20 -0.10
N ILE A 227 1.26 -25.91 -1.20
CA ILE A 227 0.83 -26.31 -2.55
C ILE A 227 0.95 -27.83 -2.70
N ASP A 228 2.05 -28.43 -2.23
CA ASP A 228 2.20 -29.89 -2.15
C ASP A 228 1.09 -30.56 -1.32
N CYS A 229 0.51 -29.85 -0.34
CA CYS A 229 -0.62 -30.37 0.43
C CYS A 229 -1.91 -30.54 -0.38
N LEU A 230 -2.11 -29.77 -1.47
CA LEU A 230 -3.32 -29.86 -2.29
C LEU A 230 -3.55 -31.26 -2.86
N GLN A 231 -2.48 -32.02 -3.15
CA GLN A 231 -2.57 -33.40 -3.64
C GLN A 231 -3.26 -34.36 -2.64
N TYR A 232 -3.26 -34.03 -1.35
CA TYR A 232 -3.93 -34.83 -0.31
C TYR A 232 -5.35 -34.34 -0.02
N LEU A 233 -5.75 -33.20 -0.60
CA LEU A 233 -7.04 -32.56 -0.39
C LEU A 233 -8.01 -32.77 -1.56
N GLN A 234 -7.72 -33.67 -2.51
CA GLN A 234 -8.54 -33.87 -3.72
C GLN A 234 -10.03 -34.09 -3.45
N SER A 235 -10.38 -34.82 -2.39
CA SER A 235 -11.78 -35.10 -2.02
C SER A 235 -12.50 -33.88 -1.42
N SER A 236 -11.77 -32.98 -0.77
CA SER A 236 -12.33 -31.83 -0.04
C SER A 236 -12.23 -30.54 -0.84
N ALA A 237 -11.12 -30.31 -1.55
CA ALA A 237 -10.76 -29.11 -2.28
C ALA A 237 -10.57 -29.35 -3.79
N SER A 238 -11.38 -30.23 -4.38
CA SER A 238 -11.28 -30.63 -5.80
C SER A 238 -11.18 -29.49 -6.81
N GLY A 239 -11.82 -28.34 -6.54
CA GLY A 239 -11.74 -27.16 -7.41
C GLY A 239 -10.34 -26.55 -7.46
N ALA A 240 -9.70 -26.41 -6.29
CA ALA A 240 -8.33 -25.90 -6.20
C ALA A 240 -7.35 -26.86 -6.88
N VAL A 241 -7.46 -28.17 -6.61
CA VAL A 241 -6.60 -29.19 -7.24
C VAL A 241 -6.75 -29.17 -8.76
N ALA A 242 -7.98 -29.24 -9.27
CA ALA A 242 -8.23 -29.24 -10.70
C ALA A 242 -7.72 -27.95 -11.38
N ALA A 243 -7.93 -26.80 -10.74
CA ALA A 243 -7.42 -25.54 -11.27
C ALA A 243 -5.90 -25.56 -11.43
N ILE A 244 -5.16 -25.99 -10.40
CA ILE A 244 -3.69 -26.06 -10.47
C ILE A 244 -3.23 -27.09 -11.50
N ASP A 245 -3.82 -28.29 -11.51
CA ASP A 245 -3.47 -29.36 -12.48
C ASP A 245 -3.74 -28.94 -13.94
N ASP A 246 -4.77 -28.14 -14.19
CA ASP A 246 -5.20 -27.70 -15.54
C ASP A 246 -4.66 -26.30 -15.93
N GLY A 247 -3.52 -25.92 -15.36
CA GLY A 247 -2.79 -24.71 -15.76
C GLY A 247 -3.36 -23.42 -15.19
N GLY A 248 -4.17 -23.49 -14.13
CA GLY A 248 -4.53 -22.39 -13.23
C GLY A 248 -3.42 -22.06 -12.24
N TYR A 249 -3.57 -20.97 -11.49
CA TYR A 249 -2.57 -20.50 -10.53
C TYR A 249 -3.20 -19.91 -9.27
N VAL A 250 -2.42 -19.85 -8.20
CA VAL A 250 -2.73 -19.12 -6.97
C VAL A 250 -2.40 -17.65 -7.21
N TRP A 251 -3.40 -16.78 -7.10
CA TRP A 251 -3.25 -15.33 -7.27
C TRP A 251 -3.20 -14.59 -5.93
N ARG A 252 -3.60 -15.25 -4.83
CA ARG A 252 -3.42 -14.77 -3.45
C ARG A 252 -3.11 -15.95 -2.55
N ALA A 253 -2.09 -15.83 -1.73
CA ALA A 253 -1.88 -16.72 -0.59
C ALA A 253 -1.61 -15.90 0.66
N ILE A 254 -2.18 -16.33 1.80
CA ILE A 254 -1.94 -15.73 3.11
C ILE A 254 -1.70 -16.86 4.10
N ASP A 255 -0.65 -16.75 4.90
CA ASP A 255 -0.41 -17.65 6.01
C ASP A 255 -0.88 -17.09 7.36
N GLN A 256 -1.10 -18.00 8.30
CA GLN A 256 -1.28 -17.67 9.70
C GLN A 256 -0.65 -18.76 10.56
N GLN A 257 0.33 -18.37 11.39
CA GLN A 257 1.00 -19.30 12.28
C GLN A 257 0.19 -19.55 13.56
N TYR A 258 0.15 -20.81 13.97
CA TYR A 258 -0.48 -21.30 15.20
C TYR A 258 0.48 -22.29 15.89
N GLY A 259 1.48 -21.76 16.58
CA GLY A 259 2.58 -22.57 17.12
C GLY A 259 3.41 -23.17 15.99
N ASP A 260 3.53 -24.50 15.94
CA ASP A 260 4.26 -25.22 14.89
C ASP A 260 3.42 -25.46 13.62
N ASN A 261 2.13 -25.11 13.65
CA ASN A 261 1.21 -25.28 12.54
C ASN A 261 1.08 -23.98 11.75
N THR A 262 0.86 -24.10 10.44
CA THR A 262 0.56 -22.95 9.57
C THR A 262 -0.76 -23.18 8.88
N GLN A 263 -1.73 -22.31 9.11
CA GLN A 263 -2.94 -22.27 8.30
C GLN A 263 -2.65 -21.47 7.03
N TRP A 264 -3.02 -22.00 5.88
CA TRP A 264 -2.91 -21.33 4.59
C TRP A 264 -4.29 -21.04 4.04
N ASN A 265 -4.49 -19.82 3.55
CA ASN A 265 -5.64 -19.43 2.74
C ASN A 265 -5.16 -19.14 1.32
N LEU A 266 -5.51 -20.04 0.39
CA LEU A 266 -5.10 -19.97 -1.01
C LEU A 266 -6.29 -19.60 -1.88
N SER A 267 -6.16 -18.51 -2.64
CA SER A 267 -7.11 -18.11 -3.67
C SER A 267 -6.55 -18.46 -5.03
N TRP A 268 -7.30 -19.25 -5.79
CA TRP A 268 -6.87 -19.82 -7.06
C TRP A 268 -7.79 -19.38 -8.20
N ILE A 269 -7.28 -19.48 -9.42
CA ILE A 269 -8.03 -19.28 -10.65
C ILE A 269 -7.66 -20.36 -11.67
N ALA A 270 -8.67 -20.96 -12.30
CA ALA A 270 -8.54 -21.92 -13.38
C ALA A 270 -8.45 -21.22 -14.74
N SER A 271 -8.00 -21.95 -15.77
CA SER A 271 -7.85 -21.44 -17.13
C SER A 271 -9.16 -21.10 -17.84
N ASP A 272 -10.31 -21.47 -17.26
CA ASP A 272 -11.66 -21.14 -17.73
C ASP A 272 -12.32 -20.01 -16.91
N ASP A 273 -11.52 -19.21 -16.20
CA ASP A 273 -11.93 -18.11 -15.32
C ASP A 273 -12.74 -18.53 -14.08
N ILE A 274 -12.90 -19.84 -13.81
CA ILE A 274 -13.47 -20.29 -12.53
C ILE A 274 -12.45 -20.01 -11.43
N ALA A 275 -12.88 -19.31 -10.38
CA ALA A 275 -12.04 -18.96 -9.26
C ALA A 275 -12.68 -19.36 -7.93
N GLY A 276 -11.83 -19.63 -6.94
CA GLY A 276 -12.26 -19.95 -5.59
C GLY A 276 -11.13 -19.83 -4.59
N TRP A 277 -11.42 -20.22 -3.36
CA TRP A 277 -10.45 -20.20 -2.27
C TRP A 277 -10.55 -21.46 -1.43
N VAL A 278 -9.45 -21.83 -0.77
CA VAL A 278 -9.37 -22.96 0.13
C VAL A 278 -8.51 -22.60 1.34
N THR A 279 -8.96 -23.02 2.52
CA THR A 279 -8.22 -22.91 3.77
C THR A 279 -7.92 -24.30 4.31
N PHE A 280 -6.69 -24.51 4.77
CA PHE A 280 -6.24 -25.76 5.36
C PHE A 280 -5.02 -25.54 6.27
N ASN A 281 -4.78 -26.46 7.19
CA ASN A 281 -3.62 -26.43 8.07
C ASN A 281 -2.52 -27.36 7.55
N VAL A 282 -1.28 -26.89 7.63
CA VAL A 282 -0.05 -27.65 7.40
C VAL A 282 0.66 -27.80 8.74
N THR A 283 0.81 -29.04 9.20
CA THR A 283 1.40 -29.35 10.51
C THR A 283 2.79 -29.99 10.42
N GLY A 284 3.36 -30.07 9.21
CA GLY A 284 4.64 -30.71 8.92
C GLY A 284 4.80 -31.04 7.44
N ALA A 285 5.68 -32.01 7.13
CA ALA A 285 5.91 -32.44 5.74
C ALA A 285 4.60 -32.91 5.07
N PRO A 286 4.34 -32.55 3.79
CA PRO A 286 3.10 -32.86 3.11
C PRO A 286 2.74 -34.36 3.18
N SER A 287 1.58 -34.67 3.76
CA SER A 287 1.02 -36.01 3.87
C SER A 287 -0.49 -35.95 4.13
N GLN A 288 -1.18 -37.08 4.06
CA GLN A 288 -2.61 -37.14 4.37
C GLN A 288 -2.93 -36.74 5.82
N GLU A 289 -2.00 -36.98 6.76
CA GLU A 289 -2.14 -36.63 8.18
C GLU A 289 -1.82 -35.16 8.46
N ASN A 290 -0.83 -34.60 7.75
CA ASN A 290 -0.31 -33.26 8.00
C ASN A 290 -1.01 -32.15 7.21
N CYS A 291 -1.76 -32.50 6.17
CA CYS A 291 -2.55 -31.59 5.34
C CYS A 291 -4.02 -31.67 5.72
N GLN A 292 -4.49 -30.75 6.56
CA GLN A 292 -5.82 -30.82 7.17
C GLN A 292 -6.74 -29.77 6.58
N PHE A 293 -7.71 -30.21 5.77
CA PHE A 293 -8.75 -29.34 5.21
C PHE A 293 -9.52 -28.61 6.32
N ASP A 294 -9.81 -27.33 6.09
CA ASP A 294 -10.67 -26.51 6.95
C ASP A 294 -11.96 -26.12 6.20
N GLN A 295 -11.84 -25.29 5.17
CA GLN A 295 -12.98 -24.76 4.42
C GLN A 295 -12.62 -24.37 2.98
N LYS A 296 -13.64 -24.14 2.15
CA LYS A 296 -13.48 -23.63 0.79
C LYS A 296 -14.68 -22.79 0.38
N GLY A 297 -14.49 -21.96 -0.65
CA GLY A 297 -15.56 -21.22 -1.30
C GLY A 297 -15.27 -20.93 -2.76
N SER A 298 -16.26 -20.37 -3.44
CA SER A 298 -16.16 -19.81 -4.80
C SER A 298 -16.21 -18.29 -4.74
N TYR A 299 -15.64 -17.65 -5.75
CA TYR A 299 -15.90 -16.22 -5.98
C TYR A 299 -17.13 -16.06 -6.87
N ASP A 300 -18.01 -15.13 -6.52
CA ASP A 300 -19.26 -14.86 -7.24
C ASP A 300 -19.07 -13.91 -8.45
N GLU A 301 -17.88 -13.31 -8.60
CA GLU A 301 -17.53 -12.37 -9.68
C GLU A 301 -16.22 -12.75 -10.39
N THR A 302 -16.01 -12.18 -11.58
CA THR A 302 -14.94 -12.54 -12.51
C THR A 302 -13.57 -12.01 -12.06
N VAL A 303 -12.77 -12.89 -11.47
CA VAL A 303 -11.30 -12.78 -11.52
C VAL A 303 -10.88 -13.26 -12.91
N SER A 304 -9.97 -12.53 -13.58
CA SER A 304 -9.54 -12.89 -14.94
C SER A 304 -8.26 -13.70 -14.93
N TYR A 305 -8.28 -14.83 -15.62
CA TYR A 305 -7.12 -15.66 -15.85
C TYR A 305 -6.24 -15.01 -16.92
N ASN A 306 -5.00 -14.66 -16.56
CA ASN A 306 -4.05 -14.16 -17.54
C ASN A 306 -2.59 -14.32 -17.10
N ARG A 307 -1.98 -15.46 -17.46
CA ARG A 307 -0.59 -15.78 -17.10
C ARG A 307 0.46 -14.90 -17.77
N ASP A 308 0.17 -14.42 -18.98
CA ASP A 308 1.14 -13.67 -19.79
C ASP A 308 1.50 -12.31 -19.19
N PHE A 309 0.66 -11.81 -18.27
CA PHE A 309 0.85 -10.55 -17.58
C PHE A 309 1.37 -10.72 -16.15
N ILE A 310 1.63 -11.93 -15.68
CA ILE A 310 2.23 -12.12 -14.35
C ILE A 310 3.70 -11.67 -14.43
N PRO A 311 4.12 -10.67 -13.64
CA PRO A 311 5.48 -10.14 -13.74
C PRO A 311 6.51 -11.13 -13.20
N ARG A 312 7.77 -10.91 -13.58
CA ARG A 312 8.92 -11.59 -12.97
C ARG A 312 9.16 -11.02 -11.57
N VAL A 313 9.42 -11.87 -10.59
CA VAL A 313 9.48 -11.46 -9.18
C VAL A 313 10.66 -12.07 -8.44
N LEU A 314 11.09 -11.41 -7.38
CA LEU A 314 11.91 -12.00 -6.34
C LEU A 314 11.15 -13.11 -5.60
N ASN A 315 11.87 -14.03 -4.98
CA ASN A 315 11.26 -14.97 -4.04
C ASN A 315 10.84 -14.22 -2.77
N ILE A 316 9.82 -14.72 -2.07
CA ILE A 316 9.43 -14.16 -0.77
C ILE A 316 10.63 -14.16 0.19
N SER A 317 11.44 -15.22 0.22
CA SER A 317 12.64 -15.28 1.05
C SER A 317 13.66 -14.15 0.81
N THR A 318 13.85 -13.73 -0.44
CA THR A 318 14.75 -12.61 -0.75
C THR A 318 14.21 -11.28 -0.21
N ILE A 319 12.90 -11.10 -0.25
CA ILE A 319 12.23 -9.94 0.33
C ILE A 319 12.35 -9.99 1.86
N GLU A 320 12.09 -11.15 2.48
CA GLU A 320 12.25 -11.38 3.92
C GLU A 320 13.68 -11.04 4.40
N GLU A 321 14.71 -11.53 3.70
CA GLU A 321 16.12 -11.23 4.00
C GLU A 321 16.42 -9.73 3.93
N SER A 322 15.87 -9.02 2.93
CA SER A 322 16.04 -7.57 2.81
C SER A 322 15.33 -6.81 3.95
N LEU A 323 14.15 -7.28 4.38
CA LEU A 323 13.40 -6.65 5.49
C LEU A 323 14.07 -6.85 6.85
N LEU A 324 14.86 -7.92 7.01
CA LEU A 324 15.63 -8.22 8.22
C LEU A 324 16.86 -7.31 8.41
N ASP A 325 17.26 -6.54 7.40
CA ASP A 325 18.38 -5.61 7.50
C ASP A 325 18.06 -4.44 8.46
N SER A 326 18.40 -4.64 9.72
CA SER A 326 18.20 -3.64 10.79
C SER A 326 18.98 -2.34 10.59
N SER A 327 19.98 -2.30 9.70
CA SER A 327 20.66 -1.05 9.35
C SER A 327 19.80 -0.17 8.43
N ARG A 328 18.96 -0.80 7.60
CA ARG A 328 18.04 -0.14 6.67
C ARG A 328 16.66 0.05 7.28
N PHE A 329 16.15 -0.96 7.99
CA PHE A 329 14.78 -1.01 8.51
C PHE A 329 14.75 -1.37 10.01
N PRO A 330 15.34 -0.55 10.89
CA PRO A 330 15.43 -0.86 12.32
C PRO A 330 14.06 -1.01 13.00
N SER A 331 13.00 -0.40 12.47
CA SER A 331 11.63 -0.52 12.98
C SER A 331 11.02 -1.91 12.78
N LEU A 332 11.42 -2.63 11.73
CA LEU A 332 10.84 -3.93 11.39
C LEU A 332 11.33 -5.04 12.33
N SER A 333 12.57 -4.95 12.79
CA SER A 333 13.18 -5.86 13.77
C SER A 333 13.11 -5.26 15.17
N SER A 334 11.90 -5.23 15.73
CA SER A 334 11.61 -4.65 17.04
C SER A 334 10.42 -5.32 17.71
N ASP A 335 10.16 -5.02 18.99
CA ASP A 335 8.99 -5.55 19.71
C ASP A 335 7.66 -5.12 19.07
N GLN A 336 7.66 -3.97 18.37
CA GLN A 336 6.50 -3.43 17.63
C GLN A 336 6.50 -3.82 16.15
N GLY A 337 7.58 -4.41 15.66
CA GLY A 337 7.77 -4.75 14.27
C GLY A 337 7.19 -6.11 13.90
N LEU A 338 7.57 -6.56 12.70
CA LEU A 338 7.20 -7.87 12.15
C LEU A 338 8.16 -8.97 12.62
N PHE A 339 9.42 -8.60 12.86
CA PHE A 339 10.49 -9.50 13.28
C PHE A 339 10.92 -9.22 14.72
N THR A 340 11.26 -10.28 15.43
CA THR A 340 11.98 -10.23 16.71
C THR A 340 13.39 -9.71 16.50
N ASN A 341 14.04 -9.23 17.57
CA ASN A 341 15.45 -8.84 17.55
C ASN A 341 16.42 -9.98 17.15
N ALA A 342 15.95 -11.24 17.20
CA ALA A 342 16.70 -12.41 16.78
C ALA A 342 16.56 -12.72 15.28
N GLY A 343 15.74 -11.96 14.55
CA GLY A 343 15.49 -12.13 13.12
C GLY A 343 14.46 -13.21 12.77
N ALA A 344 13.73 -13.74 13.75
CA ALA A 344 12.56 -14.58 13.53
C ALA A 344 11.28 -13.74 13.49
N TYR A 345 10.22 -14.20 12.82
CA TYR A 345 8.91 -13.56 12.92
C TYR A 345 8.38 -13.58 14.36
N HIS A 346 7.60 -12.55 14.71
CA HIS A 346 6.70 -12.67 15.86
C HIS A 346 5.61 -13.70 15.56
N PRO A 347 5.08 -14.43 16.56
CA PRO A 347 4.11 -15.50 16.35
C PRO A 347 2.82 -15.03 15.68
N GLU A 348 2.45 -13.76 15.85
CA GLU A 348 1.23 -13.18 15.26
C GLU A 348 1.43 -12.66 13.84
N THR A 349 2.67 -12.68 13.31
CA THR A 349 2.97 -12.18 11.98
C THR A 349 2.45 -13.14 10.92
N ARG A 350 1.71 -12.57 9.96
CA ARG A 350 1.19 -13.21 8.76
C ARG A 350 1.93 -12.65 7.55
N VAL A 351 2.16 -13.52 6.57
CA VAL A 351 2.81 -13.20 5.30
C VAL A 351 1.89 -13.64 4.17
N GLY A 352 1.75 -12.79 3.16
CA GLY A 352 1.01 -13.11 1.96
C GLY A 352 1.60 -12.48 0.72
N TYR A 353 1.09 -12.90 -0.44
CA TYR A 353 1.33 -12.22 -1.70
C TYR A 353 0.04 -12.07 -2.50
N LEU A 354 0.01 -11.10 -3.39
CA LEU A 354 -1.12 -10.81 -4.28
C LEU A 354 -0.60 -10.57 -5.70
N VAL A 355 -1.26 -11.20 -6.67
CA VAL A 355 -1.03 -11.00 -8.10
C VAL A 355 -2.27 -10.37 -8.72
N VAL A 356 -2.05 -9.31 -9.48
CA VAL A 356 -3.08 -8.60 -10.23
C VAL A 356 -2.66 -8.55 -11.69
N VAL A 357 -3.57 -8.87 -12.61
CA VAL A 357 -3.31 -8.87 -14.05
C VAL A 357 -4.33 -8.00 -14.79
N PRO A 358 -3.97 -7.35 -15.92
CA PRO A 358 -4.90 -6.53 -16.68
C PRO A 358 -6.13 -7.29 -17.14
N GLY A 359 -7.31 -6.68 -17.01
CA GLY A 359 -8.60 -7.28 -17.33
C GLY A 359 -9.37 -7.77 -16.11
N SER A 360 -8.69 -7.94 -14.97
CA SER A 360 -9.34 -7.95 -13.67
C SER A 360 -9.95 -6.55 -13.40
N GLY A 361 -11.04 -6.45 -12.63
CA GLY A 361 -11.63 -5.15 -12.24
C GLY A 361 -10.72 -4.23 -11.41
N ILE A 362 -9.43 -4.58 -11.30
CA ILE A 362 -8.39 -4.06 -10.41
C ILE A 362 -7.34 -3.27 -11.21
N ASN A 363 -7.62 -2.94 -12.48
CA ASN A 363 -6.70 -2.23 -13.40
C ASN A 363 -6.17 -0.88 -12.87
N THR A 364 -6.85 -0.23 -11.93
CA THR A 364 -6.40 1.03 -11.32
C THR A 364 -5.21 0.86 -10.36
N ILE A 365 -4.99 -0.35 -9.82
CA ILE A 365 -3.80 -0.68 -9.01
C ILE A 365 -2.56 -0.86 -9.89
N LEU A 366 -2.75 -1.41 -11.09
CA LEU A 366 -1.68 -1.75 -12.03
C LEU A 366 -0.90 -0.54 -12.52
N THR A 367 -1.56 0.62 -12.63
CA THR A 367 -0.92 1.86 -13.12
C THR A 367 0.15 2.43 -12.17
N ASN A 368 0.18 2.01 -10.89
CA ASN A 368 1.03 2.62 -9.87
C ASN A 368 1.96 1.63 -9.14
N ILE A 369 1.77 0.30 -9.30
CA ILE A 369 2.63 -0.75 -8.71
C ILE A 369 3.59 -1.35 -9.76
N GLY A 370 3.47 -0.98 -11.04
CA GLY A 370 4.35 -1.44 -12.10
C GLY A 370 4.12 -0.65 -13.38
N ASP A 371 4.84 -1.01 -14.45
CA ASP A 371 4.52 -0.50 -15.78
C ASP A 371 3.13 -1.03 -16.16
N ALA A 372 2.18 -0.14 -16.48
CA ALA A 372 0.76 -0.48 -16.70
C ALA A 372 0.51 -1.47 -17.85
N THR A 373 1.57 -1.88 -18.54
CA THR A 373 1.60 -2.91 -19.57
C THR A 373 1.71 -4.33 -19.02
N ASP A 374 2.27 -4.51 -17.81
CA ASP A 374 2.43 -5.80 -17.14
C ASP A 374 1.56 -5.80 -15.86
N GLY A 375 1.18 -6.99 -15.37
CA GLY A 375 0.48 -7.12 -14.08
C GLY A 375 1.36 -6.69 -12.91
N ALA A 376 0.77 -6.62 -11.71
CA ALA A 376 1.46 -6.29 -10.47
C ALA A 376 1.53 -7.50 -9.55
N CYS A 377 2.64 -7.63 -8.81
CA CYS A 377 2.77 -8.63 -7.76
C CYS A 377 3.34 -7.98 -6.50
N THR A 378 2.67 -8.16 -5.36
CA THR A 378 3.08 -7.59 -4.08
C THR A 378 3.21 -8.67 -3.02
N VAL A 379 4.11 -8.45 -2.06
CA VAL A 379 4.19 -9.19 -0.80
C VAL A 379 3.69 -8.28 0.32
N ASP A 380 2.76 -8.78 1.13
CA ASP A 380 2.25 -8.08 2.30
C ASP A 380 2.53 -8.88 3.57
N MET A 381 2.78 -8.14 4.64
CA MET A 381 3.00 -8.69 5.97
C MET A 381 2.14 -7.94 6.97
N SER A 382 1.47 -8.66 7.85
CA SER A 382 0.65 -8.04 8.90
C SER A 382 0.85 -8.72 10.24
N ARG A 383 0.70 -7.97 11.31
CA ARG A 383 0.78 -8.48 12.68
C ARG A 383 -0.25 -7.77 13.53
N GLU A 384 -1.06 -8.54 14.26
CA GLU A 384 -2.07 -8.01 15.19
C GLU A 384 -1.88 -8.66 16.56
N TRP A 385 -1.83 -7.84 17.61
CA TRP A 385 -1.66 -8.34 18.99
C TRP A 385 -2.24 -7.38 20.02
N THR A 386 -2.59 -7.91 21.19
CA THR A 386 -3.06 -7.10 22.32
C THR A 386 -1.99 -7.10 23.41
N GLU A 387 -1.58 -5.92 23.87
CA GLU A 387 -0.59 -5.77 24.94
C GLU A 387 -0.93 -4.55 25.80
N ASP A 388 -0.89 -4.72 27.13
CA ASP A 388 -1.18 -3.68 28.13
C ASP A 388 -2.56 -2.99 27.95
N GLY A 389 -3.55 -3.74 27.45
CA GLY A 389 -4.90 -3.22 27.17
C GLY A 389 -5.01 -2.41 25.88
N TRP A 390 -3.97 -2.44 25.03
CA TRP A 390 -3.99 -1.85 23.70
C TRP A 390 -4.04 -2.94 22.63
N ASP A 391 -4.96 -2.80 21.69
CA ASP A 391 -4.94 -3.55 20.44
C ASP A 391 -3.97 -2.87 19.47
N LYS A 392 -3.07 -3.64 18.89
CA LYS A 392 -1.95 -3.17 18.07
C LYS A 392 -1.99 -3.87 16.73
N ARG A 393 -1.70 -3.13 15.65
CA ARG A 393 -1.62 -3.64 14.29
C ARG A 393 -0.41 -3.05 13.57
N PHE A 394 0.34 -3.89 12.87
CA PHE A 394 1.41 -3.50 11.95
C PHE A 394 1.09 -4.08 10.57
N ASN A 395 1.12 -3.28 9.51
CA ASN A 395 0.98 -3.76 8.12
C ASN A 395 2.16 -3.23 7.30
N LEU A 396 2.68 -4.04 6.39
CA LEU A 396 3.73 -3.67 5.43
C LEU A 396 3.38 -4.22 4.05
N ILE A 397 3.71 -3.47 3.01
CA ILE A 397 3.62 -3.93 1.62
C ILE A 397 4.94 -3.66 0.92
N ALA A 398 5.40 -4.65 0.15
CA ALA A 398 6.52 -4.58 -0.75
C ALA A 398 6.12 -4.98 -2.17
N ASP A 399 6.73 -4.34 -3.16
CA ASP A 399 6.67 -4.74 -4.56
C ASP A 399 7.55 -5.98 -4.76
N ALA A 400 6.99 -7.04 -5.33
CA ALA A 400 7.71 -8.29 -5.52
C ALA A 400 8.67 -8.26 -6.72
N THR A 401 8.50 -7.31 -7.65
CA THR A 401 9.30 -7.22 -8.87
C THR A 401 10.70 -6.67 -8.62
N ASP A 402 10.87 -5.86 -7.58
CA ASP A 402 12.16 -5.27 -7.20
C ASP A 402 12.48 -5.39 -5.69
N GLY A 403 11.55 -5.89 -4.87
CA GLY A 403 11.69 -6.01 -3.42
C GLY A 403 11.57 -4.68 -2.68
N ARG A 404 11.16 -3.61 -3.36
CA ARG A 404 11.02 -2.27 -2.77
C ARG A 404 9.84 -2.23 -1.82
N ILE A 405 10.08 -1.71 -0.62
CA ILE A 405 9.01 -1.42 0.33
C ILE A 405 8.18 -0.25 -0.20
N ILE A 406 6.87 -0.47 -0.35
CA ILE A 406 5.89 0.58 -0.69
C ILE A 406 5.62 1.42 0.56
N GLY A 407 5.42 0.75 1.70
CA GLY A 407 5.28 1.40 3.00
C GLY A 407 4.88 0.45 4.11
N TRP A 408 4.78 1.01 5.33
CA TRP A 408 4.20 0.30 6.48
C TRP A 408 3.40 1.25 7.37
N ASN A 409 2.49 0.66 8.14
CA ASN A 409 1.64 1.32 9.11
C ASN A 409 1.64 0.57 10.43
N TYR A 410 1.94 1.27 11.53
CA TYR A 410 1.77 0.78 12.89
C TYR A 410 0.69 1.61 13.62
N VAL A 411 -0.29 0.91 14.17
CA VAL A 411 -1.42 1.51 14.89
C VAL A 411 -1.59 0.81 16.24
N LYS A 412 -1.94 1.56 17.27
CA LYS A 412 -2.46 1.03 18.53
C LYS A 412 -3.71 1.79 18.98
N SER A 413 -4.66 1.07 19.56
CA SER A 413 -5.93 1.59 20.10
C SER A 413 -6.22 1.01 21.49
N ALA A 414 -6.81 1.79 22.40
CA ALA A 414 -7.22 1.35 23.73
C ALA A 414 -8.41 2.13 24.28
#